data_AF-A0A7V1M1H4-F1
#
_entry.id   AF-A0A7V1M1H4-F1
#
_cell.length_a   1.000
_cell.length_b   1.000
_cell.length_c   1.000
_cell.angle_alpha   90.00
_cell.angle_beta   90.00
_cell.angle_gamma   90.00
#
_symmetry.space_group_name_H-M   'P 1'
#
loop_
_entity.id
_entity.type
_entity.pdbx_description
1 polymer ?
#
loop_
_entity_poly.entity_id
_entity_poly.type
_entity_poly.pdbx_seq_one_letter_code
_entity_poly.pdbx_strand_id
1 'polypeptide(L)'
;MKTKTTIAVASIAMAHSALGQGIYVEAYNPQTASWTPLSGFPNRIAGEPGLVSGSDLTISHPGDATIRIFSDEPATTDIGLVTIVADDTEAPTIFISRPATPDIDPSAPAGGRACRALGGILASGQSRIQVFTRTITGPGIEAHEIVRLDILDDLDAPVIHWGDLASPSPKLGAIEVGGNITPQAPIAAYTGGIGSIHTGQDLNATVVSRDGGIESIMVDGNLGSAGRPVIYASAPRGTFALDTLIVNGTIGTANSTVDIDTAGSVRLIEADEIFADIDLELEPSQPGFLAGLTTRTGDFSGSLVARSLTGFGGWSVAPCKVSIAGDLNAAVRFVNGIRNENPSGPEIDIAGSLTTYASITTRAMFRNNPSLPAGEIRIGAEQGLAGQIVIGSGNINDFPEPATVTVGSTNPFVITQNSRFYPDSFDSMGGGAIGIAPFNFHATESFPKHNEVIELDAQHQLVRVVVRLYGPAFVEAAPIHMIVEHLPEGSSTWVDRSTDFYLEATESELDASRELVVHALTGQRFDAGQWRLRPAPGTVKCALAKGNPDVVFDSEYADDTYRFSVTGGSDCPAPGGLSTPGDQLQSDIEAGIILVPCP
;
A
#
# COMPACT_ATOMS: atom_id res chain seq x y z
N MET A 1 48.35 6.08 -52.53
CA MET A 1 49.18 6.60 -51.41
C MET A 1 48.30 7.44 -50.51
N LYS A 2 47.92 6.90 -49.35
CA LYS A 2 47.29 7.64 -48.25
C LYS A 2 48.14 7.37 -47.02
N THR A 3 48.67 8.44 -46.45
CA THR A 3 49.62 8.47 -45.33
C THR A 3 48.95 8.00 -44.05
N LYS A 4 49.60 7.07 -43.37
CA LYS A 4 49.25 6.52 -42.06
C LYS A 4 49.78 7.50 -41.01
N THR A 5 48.90 8.22 -40.34
CA THR A 5 49.28 9.12 -39.22
C THR A 5 49.39 8.27 -37.96
N THR A 6 50.61 8.02 -37.51
CA THR A 6 50.91 7.37 -36.22
C THR A 6 50.76 8.43 -35.13
N ILE A 7 49.80 8.25 -34.22
CA ILE A 7 49.69 9.05 -32.99
C ILE A 7 50.67 8.45 -31.98
N ALA A 8 51.67 9.24 -31.57
CA ALA A 8 52.62 8.88 -30.54
C ALA A 8 51.97 9.04 -29.16
N VAL A 9 51.95 7.95 -28.38
CA VAL A 9 51.58 7.97 -26.96
C VAL A 9 52.76 8.57 -26.18
N ALA A 10 52.53 9.68 -25.49
CA ALA A 10 53.51 10.26 -24.58
C ALA A 10 53.59 9.39 -23.31
N SER A 11 54.74 8.75 -23.10
CA SER A 11 55.06 8.03 -21.87
C SER A 11 55.45 9.02 -20.77
N ILE A 12 54.56 9.20 -19.79
CA ILE A 12 54.90 9.87 -18.54
C ILE A 12 55.55 8.82 -17.63
N ALA A 13 56.85 8.95 -17.40
CA ALA A 13 57.58 8.11 -16.45
C ALA A 13 57.21 8.52 -15.01
N MET A 14 56.36 7.73 -14.36
CA MET A 14 56.12 7.84 -12.92
C MET A 14 57.08 6.94 -12.14
N ALA A 15 57.59 7.44 -11.01
CA ALA A 15 58.51 6.72 -10.14
C ALA A 15 57.81 5.50 -9.50
N HIS A 16 58.40 4.33 -9.68
CA HIS A 16 57.86 3.04 -9.27
C HIS A 16 58.33 2.65 -7.87
N SER A 17 57.41 2.28 -6.96
CA SER A 17 57.76 1.47 -5.80
C SER A 17 57.65 -0.01 -6.17
N ALA A 18 58.80 -0.70 -6.17
CA ALA A 18 58.83 -2.16 -6.28
C ALA A 18 58.03 -2.76 -5.11
N LEU A 19 57.06 -3.64 -5.43
CA LEU A 19 56.10 -4.33 -4.55
C LEU A 19 54.75 -3.65 -4.27
N GLY A 20 54.39 -2.58 -4.98
CA GLY A 20 53.17 -1.80 -4.70
C GLY A 20 51.90 -2.29 -5.42
N GLN A 21 50.86 -2.57 -4.64
CA GLN A 21 49.43 -2.26 -4.90
C GLN A 21 49.10 -1.93 -6.37
N GLY A 22 48.80 -2.96 -7.14
CA GLY A 22 48.57 -2.88 -8.58
C GLY A 22 47.18 -3.34 -9.00
N ILE A 23 46.53 -2.58 -9.87
CA ILE A 23 45.31 -2.99 -10.57
C ILE A 23 45.69 -3.72 -11.86
N TYR A 24 45.01 -4.83 -12.13
CA TYR A 24 45.23 -5.70 -13.28
C TYR A 24 43.93 -5.98 -14.03
N VAL A 25 44.04 -6.18 -15.33
CA VAL A 25 42.93 -6.56 -16.22
C VAL A 25 43.38 -7.77 -17.04
N GLU A 26 42.60 -8.85 -16.98
CA GLU A 26 42.91 -10.11 -17.64
C GLU A 26 41.69 -10.63 -18.40
N ALA A 27 41.92 -11.27 -19.55
CA ALA A 27 40.92 -11.98 -20.33
C ALA A 27 41.08 -13.50 -20.19
N TYR A 28 39.98 -14.22 -20.12
CA TYR A 28 39.96 -15.66 -20.08
C TYR A 28 40.13 -16.25 -21.47
N ASN A 29 41.05 -17.19 -21.60
CA ASN A 29 41.25 -17.97 -22.82
C ASN A 29 40.59 -19.36 -22.63
N PRO A 30 39.43 -19.62 -23.28
CA PRO A 30 38.71 -20.88 -23.09
C PRO A 30 39.45 -22.10 -23.65
N GLN A 31 40.35 -21.91 -24.63
CA GLN A 31 41.12 -23.00 -25.22
C GLN A 31 42.20 -23.53 -24.27
N THR A 32 42.73 -22.68 -23.39
CA THR A 32 43.78 -23.01 -22.42
C THR A 32 43.28 -23.07 -20.98
N ALA A 33 42.00 -22.74 -20.76
CA ALA A 33 41.39 -22.58 -19.45
C ALA A 33 42.22 -21.70 -18.50
N SER A 34 42.74 -20.58 -19.02
CA SER A 34 43.67 -19.72 -18.28
C SER A 34 43.37 -18.24 -18.47
N TRP A 35 43.72 -17.44 -17.46
CA TRP A 35 43.64 -15.99 -17.52
C TRP A 35 44.93 -15.41 -18.07
N THR A 36 44.80 -14.52 -19.05
CA THR A 36 45.92 -13.85 -19.70
C THR A 36 45.74 -12.33 -19.61
N PRO A 37 46.82 -11.54 -19.49
CA PRO A 37 46.73 -10.08 -19.45
C PRO A 37 45.99 -9.57 -20.68
N LEU A 38 45.05 -8.65 -20.45
CA LEU A 38 44.38 -7.99 -21.55
C LEU A 38 45.37 -7.05 -22.24
N SER A 39 45.32 -6.97 -23.57
CA SER A 39 46.24 -6.10 -24.33
C SER A 39 46.16 -4.66 -23.85
N GLY A 40 47.31 -4.04 -23.58
CA GLY A 40 47.40 -2.67 -23.05
C GLY A 40 47.39 -2.56 -21.53
N PHE A 41 47.23 -3.67 -20.79
CA PHE A 41 47.25 -3.70 -19.33
C PHE A 41 48.47 -4.46 -18.78
N PRO A 42 48.93 -4.14 -17.56
CA PRO A 42 50.08 -4.81 -16.96
C PRO A 42 49.91 -6.32 -16.80
N ASN A 43 50.99 -7.05 -17.01
CA ASN A 43 51.06 -8.50 -16.85
C ASN A 43 51.56 -8.91 -15.47
N ARG A 44 50.62 -9.27 -14.59
CA ARG A 44 50.93 -9.79 -13.24
C ARG A 44 51.83 -11.02 -13.25
N ILE A 45 51.63 -11.93 -14.20
CA ILE A 45 52.39 -13.20 -14.30
C ILE A 45 53.85 -12.93 -14.68
N ALA A 46 54.09 -11.91 -15.51
CA ALA A 46 55.44 -11.45 -15.86
C ALA A 46 56.09 -10.58 -14.75
N GLY A 47 55.39 -10.32 -13.65
CA GLY A 47 55.85 -9.44 -12.57
C GLY A 47 55.83 -7.96 -12.95
N GLU A 48 55.01 -7.56 -13.93
CA GLU A 48 54.86 -6.15 -14.27
C GLU A 48 54.13 -5.41 -13.14
N PRO A 49 54.56 -4.17 -12.83
CA PRO A 49 53.89 -3.33 -11.84
C PRO A 49 52.46 -3.04 -12.33
N GLY A 50 51.47 -3.26 -11.47
CA GLY A 50 50.07 -2.96 -11.81
C GLY A 50 49.80 -1.46 -11.88
N LEU A 51 48.60 -1.09 -12.33
CA LEU A 51 48.19 0.31 -12.39
C LEU A 51 48.00 0.86 -10.97
N VAL A 52 48.21 2.17 -10.81
CA VAL A 52 48.11 2.85 -9.51
C VAL A 52 46.67 2.83 -8.98
N SER A 53 46.51 2.79 -7.65
CA SER A 53 45.21 2.91 -6.99
C SER A 53 44.42 4.13 -7.49
N GLY A 54 43.14 3.94 -7.77
CA GLY A 54 42.22 4.96 -8.29
C GLY A 54 42.32 5.20 -9.79
N SER A 55 43.07 4.39 -10.54
CA SER A 55 43.13 4.52 -12.00
C SER A 55 41.78 4.22 -12.65
N ASP A 56 41.34 5.12 -13.53
CA ASP A 56 40.22 4.85 -14.45
C ASP A 56 40.67 3.88 -15.55
N LEU A 57 39.76 3.00 -15.97
CA LEU A 57 40.01 1.95 -16.95
C LEU A 57 39.06 2.13 -18.12
N THR A 58 39.60 2.16 -19.34
CA THR A 58 38.79 2.08 -20.57
C THR A 58 39.17 0.82 -21.33
N ILE A 59 38.20 -0.05 -21.57
CA ILE A 59 38.37 -1.31 -22.27
C ILE A 59 37.54 -1.26 -23.56
N SER A 60 38.23 -1.20 -24.70
CA SER A 60 37.60 -1.17 -26.02
C SER A 60 37.74 -2.51 -26.73
N HIS A 61 36.70 -2.93 -27.45
CA HIS A 61 36.63 -4.17 -28.23
C HIS A 61 36.77 -5.46 -27.41
N PRO A 62 35.92 -5.68 -26.40
CA PRO A 62 35.97 -6.93 -25.67
C PRO A 62 35.45 -8.11 -26.49
N GLY A 63 34.68 -7.93 -27.57
CA GLY A 63 33.98 -9.06 -28.20
C GLY A 63 33.11 -9.78 -27.17
N ASP A 64 32.89 -11.08 -27.37
CA ASP A 64 32.27 -11.94 -26.36
C ASP A 64 33.28 -12.42 -25.28
N ALA A 65 34.33 -11.64 -25.00
CA ALA A 65 35.36 -12.05 -24.06
C ALA A 65 34.86 -12.01 -22.62
N THR A 66 35.43 -12.91 -21.83
CA THR A 66 35.30 -12.94 -20.37
C THR A 66 36.51 -12.22 -19.78
N ILE A 67 36.29 -11.11 -19.07
CA ILE A 67 37.32 -10.21 -18.54
C ILE A 67 37.20 -10.15 -17.02
N ARG A 68 38.33 -10.13 -16.31
CA ARG A 68 38.39 -9.83 -14.88
C ARG A 68 39.25 -8.61 -14.59
N ILE A 69 38.84 -7.82 -13.62
CA ILE A 69 39.51 -6.62 -13.11
C ILE A 69 39.65 -6.75 -11.60
N PHE A 70 40.87 -6.64 -11.09
CA PHE A 70 41.15 -6.82 -9.66
C PHE A 70 42.44 -6.11 -9.23
N SER A 71 42.57 -5.88 -7.92
CA SER A 71 43.83 -5.49 -7.28
C SER A 71 44.54 -6.70 -6.66
N ASP A 72 45.86 -6.65 -6.52
CA ASP A 72 46.70 -7.57 -5.72
C ASP A 72 46.65 -7.30 -4.19
N GLU A 73 46.20 -6.12 -3.77
CA GLU A 73 45.87 -5.74 -2.39
C GLU A 73 44.46 -5.12 -2.31
N PRO A 74 43.40 -5.93 -2.20
CA PRO A 74 42.03 -5.47 -2.36
C PRO A 74 41.49 -4.80 -1.08
N ALA A 75 42.31 -4.68 -0.04
CA ALA A 75 41.97 -4.01 1.21
C ALA A 75 42.36 -2.53 1.22
N THR A 76 43.26 -2.13 0.33
CA THR A 76 43.89 -0.82 0.33
C THR A 76 43.83 -0.14 -1.03
N THR A 77 43.72 -0.90 -2.12
CA THR A 77 43.66 -0.36 -3.49
C THR A 77 42.23 -0.07 -3.92
N ASP A 78 42.02 1.12 -4.47
CA ASP A 78 40.79 1.50 -5.15
C ASP A 78 40.93 1.30 -6.67
N ILE A 79 39.82 1.00 -7.33
CA ILE A 79 39.71 1.03 -8.80
C ILE A 79 38.88 2.25 -9.14
N GLY A 80 39.31 3.04 -10.13
CA GLY A 80 38.55 4.20 -10.61
C GLY A 80 37.29 3.82 -11.38
N LEU A 81 36.84 4.68 -12.27
CA LEU A 81 35.74 4.40 -13.17
C LEU A 81 36.16 3.35 -14.21
N VAL A 82 35.33 2.31 -14.39
CA VAL A 82 35.52 1.32 -15.45
C VAL A 82 34.56 1.60 -16.60
N THR A 83 35.10 1.87 -17.78
CA THR A 83 34.33 2.06 -19.01
C THR A 83 34.55 0.88 -19.95
N ILE A 84 33.49 0.14 -20.28
CA ILE A 84 33.50 -0.95 -21.26
C ILE A 84 32.83 -0.46 -22.54
N VAL A 85 33.58 -0.48 -23.64
CA VAL A 85 33.10 -0.07 -24.96
C VAL A 85 33.02 -1.32 -25.83
N ALA A 86 31.80 -1.86 -25.94
CA ALA A 86 31.40 -2.98 -26.78
C ALA A 86 30.30 -2.56 -27.76
N ASP A 87 30.27 -3.21 -28.93
CA ASP A 87 29.19 -3.02 -29.91
C ASP A 87 27.89 -3.69 -29.42
N ASP A 88 26.72 -3.25 -29.92
CA ASP A 88 25.40 -3.74 -29.50
C ASP A 88 25.18 -5.25 -29.72
N THR A 89 26.02 -5.91 -30.54
CA THR A 89 25.97 -7.35 -30.81
C THR A 89 26.95 -8.17 -29.97
N GLU A 90 27.84 -7.53 -29.21
CA GLU A 90 28.83 -8.18 -28.37
C GLU A 90 28.29 -8.34 -26.95
N ALA A 91 28.55 -9.50 -26.34
CA ALA A 91 28.08 -9.83 -24.99
C ALA A 91 29.25 -10.12 -24.03
N PRO A 92 30.11 -9.13 -23.73
CA PRO A 92 31.26 -9.34 -22.87
C PRO A 92 30.82 -9.67 -21.44
N THR A 93 31.56 -10.57 -20.81
CA THR A 93 31.36 -10.96 -19.41
C THR A 93 32.43 -10.29 -18.55
N ILE A 94 32.04 -9.46 -17.58
CA ILE A 94 32.96 -8.63 -16.79
C ILE A 94 32.88 -9.02 -15.31
N PHE A 95 34.02 -9.39 -14.73
CA PHE A 95 34.20 -9.63 -13.32
C PHE A 95 35.02 -8.51 -12.68
N ILE A 96 34.45 -7.78 -11.73
CA ILE A 96 35.22 -6.95 -10.81
C ILE A 96 35.41 -7.74 -9.52
N SER A 97 36.28 -8.74 -9.56
CA SER A 97 36.55 -9.67 -8.47
C SER A 97 37.81 -10.50 -8.77
N ARG A 98 38.25 -11.32 -7.80
CA ARG A 98 39.39 -12.25 -7.94
C ARG A 98 39.08 -13.72 -8.35
N PRO A 99 37.95 -14.09 -8.99
CA PRO A 99 37.62 -15.49 -9.31
C PRO A 99 38.77 -16.17 -10.02
N ALA A 100 39.02 -17.43 -9.66
CA ALA A 100 39.81 -18.31 -10.53
C ALA A 100 38.96 -18.84 -11.69
N THR A 101 37.65 -18.99 -11.49
CA THR A 101 36.67 -19.54 -12.45
C THR A 101 36.07 -18.44 -13.34
N PRO A 102 35.88 -18.70 -14.65
CA PRO A 102 35.34 -17.72 -15.61
C PRO A 102 33.80 -17.67 -15.66
N ASP A 103 33.12 -18.32 -14.71
CA ASP A 103 31.67 -18.47 -14.73
C ASP A 103 31.00 -17.39 -13.87
N ILE A 104 30.02 -16.69 -14.46
CA ILE A 104 29.13 -15.82 -13.69
C ILE A 104 28.19 -16.71 -12.90
N ASP A 105 28.12 -16.48 -11.59
CA ASP A 105 27.21 -17.17 -10.70
C ASP A 105 26.24 -16.16 -10.07
N PRO A 106 24.93 -16.23 -10.38
CA PRO A 106 23.94 -15.37 -9.75
C PRO A 106 23.74 -15.71 -8.26
N SER A 107 24.08 -16.94 -7.84
CA SER A 107 23.79 -17.46 -6.50
C SER A 107 24.92 -17.28 -5.50
N ALA A 108 26.15 -16.99 -5.96
CA ALA A 108 27.31 -16.82 -5.10
C ALA A 108 28.24 -15.72 -5.59
N PRO A 109 28.98 -15.05 -4.68
CA PRO A 109 30.07 -14.17 -5.08
C PRO A 109 31.06 -14.96 -5.93
N ALA A 110 31.48 -14.43 -7.07
CA ALA A 110 32.40 -15.13 -7.98
C ALA A 110 33.79 -15.41 -7.37
N GLY A 111 34.08 -14.90 -6.17
CA GLY A 111 35.32 -15.21 -5.46
C GLY A 111 35.63 -14.21 -4.37
N GLY A 112 36.87 -13.71 -4.34
CA GLY A 112 37.31 -12.70 -3.39
C GLY A 112 37.09 -11.27 -3.90
N ARG A 113 37.00 -10.32 -2.95
CA ARG A 113 36.90 -8.87 -3.19
C ARG A 113 37.98 -8.38 -4.16
N ALA A 114 37.59 -7.54 -5.12
CA ALA A 114 38.49 -6.95 -6.12
C ALA A 114 39.33 -5.80 -5.56
N CYS A 115 38.69 -4.91 -4.81
CA CYS A 115 39.22 -3.62 -4.40
C CYS A 115 38.56 -3.11 -3.12
N ARG A 116 39.11 -2.04 -2.55
CA ARG A 116 38.55 -1.32 -1.40
C ARG A 116 37.38 -0.44 -1.83
N ALA A 117 37.55 0.33 -2.90
CA ALA A 117 36.48 1.12 -3.50
C ALA A 117 36.49 0.95 -5.01
N LEU A 118 35.31 1.07 -5.61
CA LEU A 118 35.12 1.09 -7.06
C LEU A 118 34.53 2.45 -7.46
N GLY A 119 35.15 3.13 -8.42
CA GLY A 119 34.65 4.42 -8.92
C GLY A 119 33.32 4.29 -9.66
N GLY A 120 33.03 3.14 -10.25
CA GLY A 120 31.77 2.86 -10.94
C GLY A 120 32.00 2.04 -12.20
N ILE A 121 30.92 1.71 -12.92
CA ILE A 121 30.99 1.00 -14.19
C ILE A 121 30.03 1.64 -15.18
N LEU A 122 30.52 1.94 -16.37
CA LEU A 122 29.71 2.30 -17.54
C LEU A 122 30.00 1.28 -18.64
N ALA A 123 29.04 0.42 -18.94
CA ALA A 123 29.21 -0.63 -19.94
C ALA A 123 28.18 -0.52 -21.07
N SER A 124 28.67 -0.52 -22.30
CA SER A 124 27.85 -0.62 -23.52
C SER A 124 27.75 -2.07 -24.03
N GLY A 125 26.95 -2.27 -25.09
CA GLY A 125 26.71 -3.60 -25.65
C GLY A 125 25.83 -4.46 -24.75
N GLN A 126 25.81 -5.77 -24.98
CA GLN A 126 25.08 -6.75 -24.16
C GLN A 126 25.92 -7.25 -22.96
N SER A 127 26.65 -6.34 -22.31
CA SER A 127 27.59 -6.67 -21.24
C SER A 127 26.90 -7.31 -20.03
N ARG A 128 27.52 -8.36 -19.47
CA ARG A 128 27.09 -9.05 -18.25
C ARG A 128 28.10 -8.82 -17.14
N ILE A 129 27.66 -8.32 -15.99
CA ILE A 129 28.59 -7.86 -14.94
C ILE A 129 28.35 -8.57 -13.61
N GLN A 130 29.46 -8.95 -12.97
CA GLN A 130 29.48 -9.37 -11.57
C GLN A 130 30.56 -8.61 -10.80
N VAL A 131 30.19 -7.99 -9.67
CA VAL A 131 31.07 -7.13 -8.87
C VAL A 131 31.17 -7.62 -7.45
N PHE A 132 32.38 -7.65 -6.89
CA PHE A 132 32.61 -7.77 -5.46
C PHE A 132 33.59 -6.70 -4.98
N THR A 133 33.07 -5.65 -4.34
CA THR A 133 33.82 -4.51 -3.80
C THR A 133 33.45 -4.29 -2.34
N ARG A 134 34.13 -3.36 -1.68
CA ARG A 134 33.71 -2.89 -0.36
C ARG A 134 32.75 -1.70 -0.44
N THR A 135 32.93 -0.77 -1.37
CA THR A 135 32.00 0.35 -1.63
C THR A 135 32.08 0.82 -3.09
N ILE A 136 31.13 1.65 -3.51
CA ILE A 136 31.06 2.33 -4.82
C ILE A 136 30.92 3.83 -4.57
N THR A 137 31.83 4.64 -5.12
CA THR A 137 31.98 6.06 -4.73
C THR A 137 31.81 7.07 -5.87
N GLY A 138 31.56 6.65 -7.10
CA GLY A 138 31.40 7.56 -8.25
C GLY A 138 30.00 7.47 -8.88
N PRO A 139 29.86 7.58 -10.22
CA PRO A 139 28.58 7.78 -10.87
C PRO A 139 27.62 6.58 -10.80
N GLY A 140 28.04 5.44 -10.25
CA GLY A 140 27.23 4.24 -10.13
C GLY A 140 27.63 3.12 -11.08
N ILE A 141 26.74 2.14 -11.23
CA ILE A 141 26.88 1.03 -12.18
C ILE A 141 25.78 1.13 -13.21
N GLU A 142 26.16 1.14 -14.48
CA GLU A 142 25.28 1.15 -15.62
C GLU A 142 25.69 0.03 -16.57
N ALA A 143 24.81 -0.94 -16.81
CA ALA A 143 25.09 -2.07 -17.69
C ALA A 143 23.81 -2.69 -18.28
N HIS A 144 24.01 -3.49 -19.33
CA HIS A 144 22.93 -4.25 -19.96
C HIS A 144 22.40 -5.37 -19.07
N GLU A 145 23.26 -6.18 -18.43
CA GLU A 145 22.89 -7.19 -17.44
C GLU A 145 23.83 -7.08 -16.24
N ILE A 146 23.27 -6.95 -15.05
CA ILE A 146 24.02 -6.98 -13.79
C ILE A 146 23.60 -8.26 -13.10
N VAL A 147 24.46 -9.26 -13.09
CA VAL A 147 24.09 -10.59 -12.60
C VAL A 147 24.20 -10.67 -11.08
N ARG A 148 25.23 -10.03 -10.51
CA ARG A 148 25.39 -9.94 -9.06
C ARG A 148 26.26 -8.76 -8.64
N LEU A 149 25.85 -8.05 -7.60
CA LEU A 149 26.63 -7.00 -6.92
C LEU A 149 26.77 -7.37 -5.44
N ASP A 150 28.01 -7.57 -4.99
CA ASP A 150 28.35 -7.76 -3.58
C ASP A 150 29.13 -6.52 -3.08
N ILE A 151 28.57 -5.81 -2.11
CA ILE A 151 29.11 -4.59 -1.51
C ILE A 151 29.17 -4.78 0.00
N LEU A 152 30.35 -4.63 0.62
CA LEU A 152 30.50 -4.92 2.05
C LEU A 152 30.04 -3.80 2.98
N ASP A 153 30.20 -2.54 2.56
CA ASP A 153 29.81 -1.36 3.32
C ASP A 153 28.54 -0.75 2.69
N ASP A 154 28.37 0.57 2.77
CA ASP A 154 27.23 1.27 2.20
C ASP A 154 27.31 1.35 0.66
N LEU A 155 26.13 1.33 0.03
CA LEU A 155 25.92 1.68 -1.37
C LEU A 155 25.39 3.12 -1.45
N ASP A 156 26.23 4.02 -1.97
CA ASP A 156 25.97 5.47 -2.09
C ASP A 156 25.85 5.96 -3.54
N ALA A 157 25.75 5.03 -4.48
CA ALA A 157 25.76 5.33 -5.91
C ALA A 157 24.62 4.60 -6.63
N PRO A 158 24.07 5.17 -7.71
CA PRO A 158 22.95 4.55 -8.43
C PRO A 158 23.37 3.22 -9.08
N VAL A 159 22.41 2.32 -9.20
CA VAL A 159 22.54 1.05 -9.95
C VAL A 159 21.46 1.02 -11.01
N ILE A 160 21.88 1.04 -12.27
CA ILE A 160 21.01 1.16 -13.43
C ILE A 160 21.21 -0.03 -14.35
N HIS A 161 20.11 -0.73 -14.60
CA HIS A 161 19.99 -1.81 -15.56
C HIS A 161 19.06 -1.40 -16.69
N TRP A 162 19.56 -1.45 -17.94
CA TRP A 162 18.78 -1.07 -19.12
C TRP A 162 18.16 -2.25 -19.86
N GLY A 163 18.79 -3.43 -19.88
CA GLY A 163 18.35 -4.65 -20.57
C GLY A 163 18.04 -4.51 -22.07
N ASP A 164 17.56 -5.60 -22.71
CA ASP A 164 17.04 -5.64 -24.09
C ASP A 164 15.56 -6.03 -24.06
N LEU A 165 14.70 -5.21 -24.68
CA LEU A 165 13.26 -5.45 -24.82
C LEU A 165 12.92 -6.77 -25.54
N ALA A 166 13.85 -7.29 -26.36
CA ALA A 166 13.66 -8.55 -27.08
C ALA A 166 14.10 -9.78 -26.28
N SER A 167 14.86 -9.60 -25.20
CA SER A 167 15.25 -10.71 -24.33
C SER A 167 14.09 -11.03 -23.38
N PRO A 168 13.64 -12.29 -23.30
CA PRO A 168 12.54 -12.67 -22.42
C PRO A 168 12.96 -12.70 -20.93
N SER A 169 14.23 -12.43 -20.59
CA SER A 169 14.74 -12.56 -19.22
C SER A 169 15.95 -11.67 -18.85
N PRO A 170 16.09 -10.40 -19.32
CA PRO A 170 17.06 -9.51 -18.70
C PRO A 170 16.61 -9.28 -17.26
N LYS A 171 17.51 -9.53 -16.32
CA LYS A 171 17.28 -9.29 -14.91
C LYS A 171 18.48 -8.56 -14.32
N LEU A 172 18.21 -7.55 -13.53
CA LEU A 172 19.11 -7.17 -12.46
C LEU A 172 19.07 -8.32 -11.46
N GLY A 173 20.15 -9.10 -11.34
CA GLY A 173 20.19 -10.30 -10.52
C GLY A 173 20.20 -10.00 -9.02
N ALA A 174 21.19 -10.51 -8.29
CA ALA A 174 21.29 -10.31 -6.85
C ALA A 174 22.10 -9.04 -6.50
N ILE A 175 21.58 -8.20 -5.61
CA ILE A 175 22.31 -7.09 -5.00
C ILE A 175 22.38 -7.37 -3.50
N GLU A 176 23.59 -7.45 -2.99
CA GLU A 176 23.90 -7.76 -1.60
C GLU A 176 24.76 -6.63 -1.03
N VAL A 177 24.24 -5.91 -0.06
CA VAL A 177 24.90 -4.75 0.57
C VAL A 177 25.01 -5.00 2.07
N GLY A 178 26.23 -5.07 2.61
CA GLY A 178 26.45 -5.29 4.04
C GLY A 178 26.10 -4.09 4.92
N GLY A 179 26.19 -2.87 4.36
CA GLY A 179 25.75 -1.63 4.98
C GLY A 179 24.37 -1.17 4.49
N ASN A 180 24.15 0.14 4.53
CA ASN A 180 22.94 0.81 4.07
C ASN A 180 22.93 0.96 2.54
N ILE A 181 21.74 0.97 1.97
CA ILE A 181 21.51 1.51 0.62
C ILE A 181 20.94 2.91 0.81
N THR A 182 21.73 3.94 0.53
CA THR A 182 21.39 5.32 0.92
C THR A 182 20.47 6.00 -0.09
N PRO A 183 19.83 7.14 0.26
CA PRO A 183 18.93 7.84 -0.66
C PRO A 183 19.53 8.21 -2.02
N GLN A 184 20.86 8.28 -2.10
CA GLN A 184 21.62 8.61 -3.32
C GLN A 184 21.80 7.42 -4.27
N ALA A 185 21.40 6.22 -3.85
CA ALA A 185 21.63 4.98 -4.57
C ALA A 185 20.35 4.35 -5.15
N PRO A 186 19.61 5.04 -6.04
CA PRO A 186 18.43 4.44 -6.65
C PRO A 186 18.83 3.18 -7.43
N ILE A 187 17.99 2.16 -7.31
CA ILE A 187 18.14 0.87 -8.00
C ILE A 187 17.03 0.78 -9.04
N ALA A 188 17.39 0.72 -10.32
CA ALA A 188 16.42 0.75 -11.41
C ALA A 188 16.69 -0.34 -12.45
N ALA A 189 15.66 -1.12 -12.76
CA ALA A 189 15.57 -1.99 -13.94
C ALA A 189 14.53 -1.39 -14.91
N TYR A 190 15.02 -0.74 -15.96
CA TYR A 190 14.17 -0.09 -16.96
C TYR A 190 13.51 -1.07 -17.93
N THR A 191 14.16 -2.20 -18.19
CA THR A 191 13.56 -3.34 -18.86
C THR A 191 13.87 -4.59 -18.05
N GLY A 192 12.94 -5.55 -18.05
CA GLY A 192 13.08 -6.76 -17.24
C GLY A 192 12.82 -6.56 -15.74
N GLY A 193 13.27 -7.54 -14.95
CA GLY A 193 12.98 -7.65 -13.53
C GLY A 193 14.18 -7.43 -12.62
N ILE A 194 13.92 -7.33 -11.33
CA ILE A 194 14.93 -7.40 -10.26
C ILE A 194 14.80 -8.77 -9.60
N GLY A 195 15.90 -9.51 -9.50
CA GLY A 195 15.98 -10.78 -8.78
C GLY A 195 15.89 -10.52 -7.29
N SER A 196 16.99 -10.16 -6.64
CA SER A 196 16.99 -9.89 -5.20
C SER A 196 17.76 -8.64 -4.83
N ILE A 197 17.26 -7.94 -3.82
CA ILE A 197 17.99 -6.91 -3.08
C ILE A 197 18.03 -7.36 -1.63
N HIS A 198 19.23 -7.45 -1.04
CA HIS A 198 19.43 -7.63 0.39
C HIS A 198 20.36 -6.53 0.90
N THR A 199 19.94 -5.88 1.99
CA THR A 199 20.79 -4.97 2.77
C THR A 199 20.89 -5.44 4.22
N GLY A 200 22.12 -5.46 4.75
CA GLY A 200 22.43 -5.76 6.14
C GLY A 200 22.05 -4.65 7.13
N GLN A 201 21.60 -3.49 6.62
CA GLN A 201 21.09 -2.37 7.41
C GLN A 201 19.84 -1.79 6.74
N ASP A 202 19.77 -0.47 6.56
CA ASP A 202 18.58 0.21 6.07
C ASP A 202 18.55 0.34 4.54
N LEU A 203 17.35 0.22 3.95
CA LEU A 203 17.08 0.57 2.57
C LEU A 203 16.41 1.94 2.52
N ASN A 204 17.12 2.94 2.01
CA ASN A 204 16.65 4.33 1.94
C ASN A 204 16.57 4.87 0.51
N ALA A 205 16.90 4.04 -0.48
CA ALA A 205 16.81 4.36 -1.89
C ALA A 205 15.46 4.02 -2.51
N THR A 206 15.15 4.70 -3.61
CA THR A 206 14.09 4.31 -4.53
C THR A 206 14.47 3.04 -5.30
N VAL A 207 13.55 2.09 -5.40
CA VAL A 207 13.69 0.85 -6.17
C VAL A 207 12.61 0.81 -7.26
N VAL A 208 13.02 0.58 -8.51
CA VAL A 208 12.11 0.61 -9.66
C VAL A 208 12.33 -0.61 -10.55
N SER A 209 11.27 -1.36 -10.84
CA SER A 209 11.20 -2.33 -11.95
C SER A 209 10.01 -2.01 -12.83
N ARG A 210 10.24 -1.78 -14.13
CA ARG A 210 9.17 -1.36 -15.05
C ARG A 210 8.45 -2.48 -15.78
N ASP A 211 9.09 -3.62 -16.04
CA ASP A 211 8.54 -4.62 -16.98
C ASP A 211 8.99 -6.06 -16.64
N GLY A 212 9.09 -6.40 -15.36
CA GLY A 212 9.51 -7.75 -14.96
C GLY A 212 9.35 -8.10 -13.48
N GLY A 213 8.86 -7.15 -12.67
CA GLY A 213 8.68 -7.31 -11.24
C GLY A 213 9.96 -7.41 -10.45
N ILE A 214 9.79 -7.62 -9.15
CA ILE A 214 10.85 -7.76 -8.15
C ILE A 214 10.62 -9.08 -7.41
N GLU A 215 11.57 -10.02 -7.47
CA GLU A 215 11.41 -11.33 -6.82
C GLU A 215 11.59 -11.21 -5.29
N SER A 216 12.56 -10.43 -4.82
CA SER A 216 12.75 -10.24 -3.39
C SER A 216 13.43 -8.94 -3.01
N ILE A 217 12.94 -8.30 -1.96
CA ILE A 217 13.64 -7.27 -1.19
C ILE A 217 13.69 -7.73 0.26
N MET A 218 14.89 -7.88 0.80
CA MET A 218 15.16 -8.21 2.20
C MET A 218 15.95 -7.07 2.84
N VAL A 219 15.49 -6.57 3.98
CA VAL A 219 16.12 -5.44 4.69
C VAL A 219 16.32 -5.86 6.15
N ASP A 220 17.56 -5.95 6.61
CA ASP A 220 17.84 -6.35 7.99
C ASP A 220 17.56 -5.22 9.01
N GLY A 221 17.60 -3.97 8.55
CA GLY A 221 17.17 -2.78 9.29
C GLY A 221 15.77 -2.32 8.87
N ASN A 222 15.66 -1.02 8.59
CA ASN A 222 14.40 -0.35 8.23
C ASN A 222 14.37 0.03 6.75
N LEU A 223 13.17 0.12 6.19
CA LEU A 223 12.93 0.73 4.88
C LEU A 223 12.48 2.17 5.10
N GLY A 224 13.28 3.16 4.68
CA GLY A 224 12.93 4.57 4.80
C GLY A 224 13.16 5.18 6.20
N SER A 225 14.22 4.75 6.90
CA SER A 225 14.69 5.44 8.11
C SER A 225 15.26 6.83 7.81
N ALA A 226 15.78 7.02 6.60
CA ALA A 226 16.29 8.28 6.08
C ALA A 226 15.67 8.57 4.71
N GLY A 227 14.82 9.60 4.63
CA GLY A 227 14.13 9.98 3.39
C GLY A 227 12.80 9.28 3.22
N ARG A 228 12.28 9.32 1.99
CA ARG A 228 10.99 8.73 1.60
C ARG A 228 11.21 7.86 0.35
N PRO A 229 11.71 6.63 0.51
CA PRO A 229 11.92 5.74 -0.62
C PRO A 229 10.59 5.41 -1.28
N VAL A 230 10.66 5.11 -2.57
CA VAL A 230 9.53 4.62 -3.37
C VAL A 230 9.92 3.25 -3.89
N ILE A 231 9.05 2.26 -3.70
CA ILE A 231 9.16 0.96 -4.37
C ILE A 231 8.12 0.95 -5.48
N TYR A 232 8.60 0.99 -6.72
CA TYR A 232 7.75 0.84 -7.90
C TYR A 232 8.05 -0.51 -8.57
N ALA A 233 7.02 -1.32 -8.79
CA ALA A 233 7.16 -2.55 -9.55
C ALA A 233 6.00 -2.79 -10.52
N SER A 234 6.31 -3.11 -11.77
CA SER A 234 5.33 -3.58 -12.73
C SER A 234 5.78 -4.91 -13.33
N ALA A 235 4.81 -5.78 -13.55
CA ALA A 235 5.04 -7.06 -14.19
C ALA A 235 3.89 -7.45 -15.11
N PRO A 236 4.15 -8.27 -16.15
CA PRO A 236 3.10 -8.81 -17.00
C PRO A 236 2.01 -9.54 -16.21
N ARG A 237 0.80 -9.54 -16.76
CA ARG A 237 -0.33 -10.26 -16.14
C ARG A 237 0.01 -11.75 -15.96
N GLY A 238 -0.11 -12.25 -14.73
CA GLY A 238 0.17 -13.65 -14.42
C GLY A 238 1.40 -13.86 -13.53
N THR A 239 2.23 -12.82 -13.38
CA THR A 239 3.40 -12.82 -12.49
C THR A 239 3.22 -11.80 -11.36
N PHE A 240 4.05 -11.89 -10.33
CA PHE A 240 4.10 -10.88 -9.28
C PHE A 240 4.87 -9.65 -9.75
N ALA A 241 4.30 -8.47 -9.52
CA ALA A 241 5.05 -7.23 -9.56
C ALA A 241 6.04 -7.18 -8.39
N LEU A 242 5.61 -7.61 -7.20
CA LEU A 242 6.48 -7.76 -6.03
C LEU A 242 6.21 -9.10 -5.35
N ASP A 243 7.14 -10.04 -5.45
CA ASP A 243 6.96 -11.37 -4.89
C ASP A 243 7.22 -11.38 -3.37
N THR A 244 8.26 -10.72 -2.88
CA THR A 244 8.47 -10.53 -1.43
C THR A 244 9.13 -9.21 -1.10
N LEU A 245 8.60 -8.53 -0.09
CA LEU A 245 9.26 -7.46 0.66
C LEU A 245 9.25 -7.82 2.14
N ILE A 246 10.41 -8.14 2.68
CA ILE A 246 10.60 -8.52 4.09
C ILE A 246 11.56 -7.51 4.72
N VAL A 247 11.09 -6.80 5.74
CA VAL A 247 11.84 -5.81 6.48
C VAL A 247 11.91 -6.24 7.93
N ASN A 248 13.11 -6.46 8.47
CA ASN A 248 13.31 -6.92 9.83
C ASN A 248 13.02 -5.82 10.87
N GLY A 249 13.06 -4.54 10.49
CA GLY A 249 12.58 -3.40 11.27
C GLY A 249 11.26 -2.82 10.73
N THR A 250 11.17 -1.50 10.64
CA THR A 250 9.95 -0.79 10.20
C THR A 250 9.99 -0.44 8.71
N ILE A 251 8.81 -0.41 8.08
CA ILE A 251 8.61 0.27 6.79
C ILE A 251 8.12 1.68 7.09
N GLY A 252 8.90 2.70 6.73
CA GLY A 252 8.63 4.10 7.01
C GLY A 252 8.72 4.46 8.49
N THR A 253 8.20 5.65 8.81
CA THR A 253 8.10 6.19 10.17
C THR A 253 6.76 6.89 10.36
N ALA A 254 6.36 7.12 11.62
CA ALA A 254 5.13 7.85 11.95
C ALA A 254 5.01 9.25 11.29
N ASN A 255 6.13 9.87 10.89
CA ASN A 255 6.15 11.18 10.26
C ASN A 255 6.48 11.15 8.76
N SER A 256 6.74 9.97 8.19
CA SER A 256 7.12 9.81 6.79
C SER A 256 6.72 8.43 6.29
N THR A 257 5.66 8.36 5.48
CA THR A 257 5.20 7.12 4.85
C THR A 257 6.08 6.75 3.66
N VAL A 258 6.30 5.46 3.44
CA VAL A 258 6.94 4.91 2.23
C VAL A 258 5.86 4.65 1.18
N ASP A 259 6.16 4.93 -0.08
CA ASP A 259 5.24 4.63 -1.19
C ASP A 259 5.60 3.26 -1.79
N ILE A 260 4.63 2.35 -1.86
CA ILE A 260 4.76 1.03 -2.48
C ILE A 260 3.70 0.92 -3.57
N ASP A 261 4.13 1.21 -4.79
CA ASP A 261 3.26 1.29 -5.95
C ASP A 261 3.51 0.11 -6.87
N THR A 262 2.45 -0.60 -7.25
CA THR A 262 2.59 -1.70 -8.22
C THR A 262 1.54 -1.69 -9.31
N ALA A 263 1.97 -2.10 -10.51
CA ALA A 263 1.10 -2.54 -11.58
C ALA A 263 1.21 -4.06 -11.69
N GLY A 264 0.41 -4.77 -10.89
CA GLY A 264 0.41 -6.23 -10.82
C GLY A 264 0.29 -6.77 -9.39
N SER A 265 0.39 -8.09 -9.24
CA SER A 265 0.15 -8.75 -7.95
C SER A 265 1.34 -8.62 -6.99
N VAL A 266 1.04 -8.59 -5.69
CA VAL A 266 2.00 -8.65 -4.59
C VAL A 266 1.77 -9.89 -3.75
N ARG A 267 2.79 -10.73 -3.56
CA ARG A 267 2.64 -11.94 -2.74
C ARG A 267 2.76 -11.67 -1.25
N LEU A 268 3.78 -10.96 -0.79
CA LEU A 268 3.98 -10.71 0.64
C LEU A 268 4.70 -9.40 0.91
N ILE A 269 4.15 -8.61 1.83
CA ILE A 269 4.82 -7.52 2.54
C ILE A 269 4.84 -7.87 4.03
N GLU A 270 6.02 -7.89 4.64
CA GLU A 270 6.20 -8.21 6.06
C GLU A 270 7.19 -7.25 6.73
N ALA A 271 6.80 -6.68 7.87
CA ALA A 271 7.65 -5.80 8.67
C ALA A 271 7.32 -5.92 10.17
N ASP A 272 8.08 -5.27 11.07
CA ASP A 272 7.65 -5.12 12.47
C ASP A 272 6.47 -4.16 12.61
N GLU A 273 6.58 -3.01 11.94
CA GLU A 273 5.56 -1.96 11.82
C GLU A 273 5.57 -1.40 10.39
N ILE A 274 4.42 -0.90 9.93
CA ILE A 274 4.27 -0.36 8.57
C ILE A 274 3.64 1.02 8.63
N PHE A 275 4.36 2.00 8.10
CA PHE A 275 3.93 3.36 7.78
C PHE A 275 4.09 3.55 6.26
N ALA A 276 3.09 3.15 5.49
CA ALA A 276 3.19 3.10 4.04
C ALA A 276 1.86 3.42 3.34
N ASP A 277 1.99 4.04 2.17
CA ASP A 277 0.92 4.17 1.18
C ASP A 277 1.15 3.10 0.11
N ILE A 278 0.25 2.12 0.07
CA ILE A 278 0.37 0.92 -0.77
C ILE A 278 -0.73 0.95 -1.83
N ASP A 279 -0.38 1.23 -3.09
CA ASP A 279 -1.31 1.22 -4.22
C ASP A 279 -0.97 0.12 -5.22
N LEU A 280 -1.78 -0.94 -5.23
CA LEU A 280 -1.68 -2.03 -6.19
C LEU A 280 -2.63 -1.87 -7.38
N GLU A 281 -3.43 -0.80 -7.42
CA GLU A 281 -4.38 -0.50 -8.51
C GLU A 281 -3.90 0.65 -9.40
N LEU A 282 -2.62 1.02 -9.32
CA LEU A 282 -2.01 2.14 -10.05
C LEU A 282 -2.31 2.10 -11.55
N GLU A 283 -2.27 0.90 -12.16
CA GLU A 283 -2.65 0.68 -13.55
C GLU A 283 -3.92 -0.18 -13.66
N PRO A 284 -5.09 0.41 -14.01
CA PRO A 284 -6.33 -0.34 -14.11
C PRO A 284 -6.32 -1.50 -15.12
N SER A 285 -5.44 -1.44 -16.12
CA SER A 285 -5.21 -2.51 -17.10
C SER A 285 -4.44 -3.71 -16.54
N GLN A 286 -3.70 -3.52 -15.44
CA GLN A 286 -2.90 -4.51 -14.74
C GLN A 286 -3.30 -4.54 -13.26
N PRO A 287 -4.53 -5.04 -12.94
CA PRO A 287 -5.04 -4.96 -11.59
C PRO A 287 -4.16 -5.74 -10.61
N GLY A 288 -3.82 -5.11 -9.49
CA GLY A 288 -2.98 -5.72 -8.47
C GLY A 288 -3.78 -6.45 -7.41
N PHE A 289 -3.33 -7.66 -7.14
CA PHE A 289 -3.87 -8.52 -6.10
C PHE A 289 -2.89 -8.60 -4.95
N LEU A 290 -3.38 -8.55 -3.72
CA LEU A 290 -2.57 -8.75 -2.53
C LEU A 290 -2.76 -10.19 -2.03
N ALA A 291 -1.67 -10.92 -1.81
CA ALA A 291 -1.71 -12.22 -1.17
C ALA A 291 -1.41 -12.15 0.34
N GLY A 292 -0.55 -11.24 0.79
CA GLY A 292 -0.15 -11.17 2.20
C GLY A 292 0.36 -9.79 2.62
N LEU A 293 -0.12 -9.29 3.76
CA LEU A 293 0.48 -8.17 4.49
C LEU A 293 0.56 -8.52 5.97
N THR A 294 1.73 -8.39 6.57
CA THR A 294 1.96 -8.74 7.97
C THR A 294 2.78 -7.67 8.70
N THR A 295 2.31 -7.22 9.85
CA THR A 295 3.14 -6.55 10.87
C THR A 295 3.42 -7.55 11.99
N ARG A 296 4.66 -7.72 12.40
CA ARG A 296 5.06 -8.72 13.41
C ARG A 296 4.80 -8.24 14.85
N THR A 297 4.93 -6.94 15.12
CA THR A 297 4.90 -6.43 16.51
C THR A 297 4.08 -5.17 16.72
N GLY A 298 3.89 -4.29 15.72
CA GLY A 298 3.13 -3.06 15.90
C GLY A 298 2.16 -2.74 14.78
N ASP A 299 2.01 -1.46 14.47
CA ASP A 299 0.85 -0.91 13.78
C ASP A 299 0.96 -0.95 12.25
N PHE A 300 -0.19 -0.83 11.58
CA PHE A 300 -0.25 -0.42 10.18
C PHE A 300 -0.91 0.95 10.06
N SER A 301 -0.16 1.93 9.55
CA SER A 301 -0.59 3.29 9.26
C SER A 301 -0.37 3.66 7.79
N GLY A 302 -1.21 4.52 7.24
CA GLY A 302 -1.16 4.99 5.85
C GLY A 302 -2.36 4.52 5.02
N SER A 303 -2.13 3.83 3.92
CA SER A 303 -3.19 3.34 3.04
C SER A 303 -2.84 2.03 2.35
N LEU A 304 -3.87 1.24 2.03
CA LEU A 304 -3.75 0.05 1.20
C LEU A 304 -4.91 0.01 0.20
N VAL A 305 -4.60 0.01 -1.08
CA VAL A 305 -5.57 -0.20 -2.17
C VAL A 305 -5.15 -1.40 -2.99
N ALA A 306 -6.06 -2.38 -3.12
CA ALA A 306 -5.85 -3.56 -3.96
C ALA A 306 -7.14 -3.99 -4.64
N ARG A 307 -7.04 -4.72 -5.77
CA ARG A 307 -8.21 -5.32 -6.40
C ARG A 307 -8.90 -6.29 -5.46
N SER A 308 -8.13 -7.21 -4.88
CA SER A 308 -8.63 -8.25 -3.99
C SER A 308 -7.53 -8.78 -3.09
N LEU A 309 -7.92 -9.27 -1.92
CA LEU A 309 -7.11 -10.16 -1.11
C LEU A 309 -7.31 -11.59 -1.63
N THR A 310 -6.28 -12.20 -2.24
CA THR A 310 -6.34 -13.52 -2.88
C THR A 310 -4.94 -14.05 -3.18
N GLY A 311 -4.77 -15.36 -3.22
CA GLY A 311 -3.54 -16.02 -3.68
C GLY A 311 -3.32 -15.99 -5.18
N PHE A 312 -4.22 -15.36 -5.96
CA PHE A 312 -4.14 -15.18 -7.41
C PHE A 312 -3.88 -16.48 -8.18
N GLY A 313 -4.93 -17.19 -8.63
CA GLY A 313 -4.75 -18.36 -9.51
C GLY A 313 -4.46 -19.69 -8.81
N GLY A 314 -4.80 -19.82 -7.52
CA GLY A 314 -4.77 -21.10 -6.80
C GLY A 314 -3.41 -21.47 -6.21
N TRP A 315 -2.58 -20.48 -5.86
CA TRP A 315 -1.27 -20.72 -5.29
C TRP A 315 -1.45 -21.16 -3.84
N SER A 316 -1.27 -22.44 -3.58
CA SER A 316 -1.50 -23.06 -2.26
C SER A 316 -0.58 -22.55 -1.15
N VAL A 317 0.41 -21.73 -1.48
CA VAL A 317 1.43 -21.18 -0.57
C VAL A 317 1.24 -19.69 -0.27
N ALA A 318 0.31 -19.01 -0.95
CA ALA A 318 0.03 -17.62 -0.66
C ALA A 318 -0.68 -17.48 0.70
N PRO A 319 -0.25 -16.55 1.59
CA PRO A 319 -0.84 -16.42 2.92
C PRO A 319 -2.35 -16.14 2.90
N CYS A 320 -2.79 -15.40 1.89
CA CYS A 320 -4.17 -14.91 1.73
C CYS A 320 -4.68 -14.21 3.00
N LYS A 321 -3.82 -13.39 3.63
CA LYS A 321 -4.06 -12.79 4.94
C LYS A 321 -3.49 -11.37 5.04
N VAL A 322 -4.24 -10.47 5.68
CA VAL A 322 -3.74 -9.25 6.29
C VAL A 322 -3.70 -9.48 7.81
N SER A 323 -2.51 -9.40 8.41
CA SER A 323 -2.29 -9.67 9.83
C SER A 323 -1.57 -8.48 10.47
N ILE A 324 -2.25 -7.77 11.36
CA ILE A 324 -1.74 -6.59 12.04
C ILE A 324 -1.62 -6.90 13.53
N ALA A 325 -0.43 -6.75 14.10
CA ALA A 325 -0.11 -7.14 15.48
C ALA A 325 -0.48 -6.04 16.48
N GLY A 326 -0.41 -4.77 16.06
CA GLY A 326 -0.89 -3.61 16.80
C GLY A 326 -2.23 -3.10 16.27
N ASP A 327 -2.34 -1.78 16.20
CA ASP A 327 -3.51 -1.06 15.74
C ASP A 327 -3.50 -0.84 14.22
N LEU A 328 -4.70 -0.74 13.64
CA LEU A 328 -4.91 -0.27 12.29
C LEU A 328 -5.27 1.22 12.31
N ASN A 329 -4.41 2.05 11.74
CA ASN A 329 -4.56 3.49 11.52
C ASN A 329 -4.39 3.83 10.02
N ALA A 330 -5.10 3.08 9.18
CA ALA A 330 -5.01 3.21 7.73
C ALA A 330 -6.37 3.02 7.05
N ALA A 331 -6.49 3.54 5.83
CA ALA A 331 -7.58 3.23 4.92
C ALA A 331 -7.23 2.00 4.08
N VAL A 332 -7.92 0.88 4.31
CA VAL A 332 -7.74 -0.39 3.60
C VAL A 332 -8.92 -0.62 2.66
N ARG A 333 -8.65 -0.70 1.36
CA ARG A 333 -9.68 -0.84 0.32
C ARG A 333 -9.41 -2.01 -0.62
N PHE A 334 -10.35 -2.96 -0.65
CA PHE A 334 -10.43 -4.02 -1.64
C PHE A 334 -11.54 -3.74 -2.66
N VAL A 335 -11.16 -3.32 -3.87
CA VAL A 335 -12.08 -2.83 -4.92
C VAL A 335 -13.08 -3.90 -5.38
N ASN A 336 -12.68 -5.16 -5.39
CA ASN A 336 -13.52 -6.28 -5.80
C ASN A 336 -13.90 -7.23 -4.67
N GLY A 337 -12.99 -7.56 -3.76
CA GLY A 337 -13.37 -8.34 -2.58
C GLY A 337 -12.22 -9.05 -1.89
N ILE A 338 -12.58 -9.72 -0.79
CA ILE A 338 -11.70 -10.60 -0.04
C ILE A 338 -12.09 -12.03 -0.38
N ARG A 339 -11.12 -12.86 -0.79
CA ARG A 339 -11.36 -14.29 -1.02
C ARG A 339 -10.77 -15.08 0.14
N ASN A 340 -11.62 -15.81 0.85
CA ASN A 340 -11.17 -16.82 1.79
C ASN A 340 -10.53 -17.96 0.99
N GLU A 341 -9.21 -17.98 1.08
CA GLU A 341 -8.32 -19.02 0.56
C GLU A 341 -7.40 -19.56 1.67
N ASN A 342 -7.45 -18.96 2.88
CA ASN A 342 -6.62 -19.31 4.01
C ASN A 342 -7.33 -20.36 4.90
N PRO A 343 -6.81 -21.59 5.01
CA PRO A 343 -7.44 -22.63 5.84
C PRO A 343 -7.35 -22.34 7.35
N SER A 344 -6.47 -21.43 7.78
CA SER A 344 -6.32 -21.07 9.18
C SER A 344 -7.28 -19.98 9.65
N GLY A 345 -7.71 -19.08 8.74
CA GLY A 345 -8.45 -17.86 9.07
C GLY A 345 -7.80 -17.02 10.19
N PRO A 346 -8.36 -15.85 10.53
CA PRO A 346 -9.20 -15.00 9.67
C PRO A 346 -8.39 -14.42 8.49
N GLU A 347 -9.07 -13.87 7.47
CA GLU A 347 -8.41 -13.21 6.32
C GLU A 347 -7.84 -11.85 6.69
N ILE A 348 -8.56 -11.10 7.53
CA ILE A 348 -8.06 -9.86 8.12
C ILE A 348 -8.08 -10.03 9.62
N ASP A 349 -6.91 -9.92 10.24
CA ASP A 349 -6.67 -10.13 11.66
C ASP A 349 -5.95 -8.90 12.21
N ILE A 350 -6.62 -8.12 13.04
CA ILE A 350 -6.03 -6.96 13.72
C ILE A 350 -6.05 -7.28 15.20
N ALA A 351 -4.89 -7.54 15.80
CA ALA A 351 -4.81 -7.92 17.21
C ALA A 351 -5.15 -6.75 18.14
N GLY A 352 -4.81 -5.52 17.76
CA GLY A 352 -5.21 -4.29 18.45
C GLY A 352 -6.58 -3.77 18.01
N SER A 353 -6.64 -2.46 17.77
CA SER A 353 -7.86 -1.69 17.49
C SER A 353 -7.87 -1.10 16.08
N LEU A 354 -9.05 -0.85 15.55
CA LEU A 354 -9.31 0.02 14.41
C LEU A 354 -9.55 1.45 14.92
N THR A 355 -8.61 2.36 14.68
CA THR A 355 -8.67 3.76 15.14
C THR A 355 -9.77 4.58 14.46
N THR A 356 -10.11 5.75 15.00
CA THR A 356 -11.25 6.60 14.54
C THR A 356 -11.26 6.94 13.05
N TYR A 357 -10.09 7.12 12.44
CA TYR A 357 -9.96 7.48 11.02
C TYR A 357 -9.63 6.27 10.13
N ALA A 358 -9.44 5.10 10.71
CA ALA A 358 -9.18 3.89 9.95
C ALA A 358 -10.47 3.31 9.38
N SER A 359 -10.34 2.70 8.20
CA SER A 359 -11.45 2.03 7.56
C SER A 359 -11.02 0.75 6.86
N ILE A 360 -11.86 -0.28 6.90
CA ILE A 360 -11.74 -1.43 6.01
C ILE A 360 -12.94 -1.42 5.08
N THR A 361 -12.70 -1.29 3.79
CA THR A 361 -13.73 -1.26 2.76
C THR A 361 -13.50 -2.41 1.80
N THR A 362 -14.49 -3.28 1.66
CA THR A 362 -14.46 -4.35 0.67
C THR A 362 -15.78 -4.44 -0.06
N ARG A 363 -15.73 -4.68 -1.38
CA ARG A 363 -16.94 -4.94 -2.15
C ARG A 363 -17.66 -6.21 -1.67
N ALA A 364 -16.93 -7.25 -1.33
CA ALA A 364 -17.50 -8.56 -1.05
C ALA A 364 -16.53 -9.45 -0.25
N MET A 365 -17.07 -10.45 0.42
CA MET A 365 -16.30 -11.54 1.04
C MET A 365 -16.74 -12.84 0.39
N PHE A 366 -15.83 -13.50 -0.31
CA PHE A 366 -16.12 -14.73 -1.04
C PHE A 366 -15.47 -15.92 -0.35
N ARG A 367 -16.16 -17.06 -0.38
CA ARG A 367 -15.58 -18.35 -0.04
C ARG A 367 -15.39 -19.16 -1.32
N ASN A 368 -14.14 -19.39 -1.71
CA ASN A 368 -13.84 -20.12 -2.95
C ASN A 368 -14.16 -21.62 -2.85
N ASN A 369 -14.15 -22.18 -1.63
CA ASN A 369 -14.34 -23.61 -1.40
C ASN A 369 -15.15 -23.86 -0.11
N PRO A 370 -16.26 -24.62 -0.17
CA PRO A 370 -17.03 -25.03 1.02
C PRO A 370 -16.28 -25.83 2.08
N SER A 371 -15.02 -26.24 1.85
CA SER A 371 -14.18 -26.90 2.85
C SER A 371 -13.28 -25.95 3.65
N LEU A 372 -13.09 -24.71 3.20
CA LEU A 372 -12.31 -23.68 3.93
C LEU A 372 -13.13 -23.12 5.09
N PRO A 373 -12.56 -22.45 6.11
CA PRO A 373 -13.36 -21.72 7.08
C PRO A 373 -14.30 -20.68 6.42
N ALA A 374 -15.17 -20.07 7.21
CA ALA A 374 -15.92 -18.92 6.74
C ALA A 374 -14.99 -17.72 6.60
N GLY A 375 -15.31 -16.78 5.70
CA GLY A 375 -14.56 -15.51 5.64
C GLY A 375 -14.71 -14.73 6.94
N GLU A 376 -13.64 -14.19 7.49
CA GLU A 376 -13.67 -13.44 8.75
C GLU A 376 -12.75 -12.20 8.68
N ILE A 377 -13.28 -11.07 9.17
CA ILE A 377 -12.51 -9.90 9.58
C ILE A 377 -12.57 -9.85 11.11
N ARG A 378 -11.42 -9.81 11.78
CA ARG A 378 -11.33 -9.80 13.24
C ARG A 378 -10.58 -8.59 13.76
N ILE A 379 -11.18 -7.92 14.75
CA ILE A 379 -10.55 -6.91 15.61
C ILE A 379 -10.42 -7.50 17.01
N GLY A 380 -9.21 -7.67 17.51
CA GLY A 380 -8.89 -8.44 18.70
C GLY A 380 -9.17 -7.69 20.00
N ALA A 381 -8.95 -6.37 20.02
CA ALA A 381 -9.19 -5.54 21.19
C ALA A 381 -10.68 -5.46 21.53
N GLU A 382 -11.00 -5.61 22.83
CA GLU A 382 -12.33 -5.31 23.36
C GLU A 382 -12.65 -3.85 23.11
N GLN A 383 -13.84 -3.55 22.59
CA GLN A 383 -14.20 -2.19 22.17
C GLN A 383 -13.16 -1.57 21.21
N GLY A 384 -12.49 -2.42 20.42
CA GLY A 384 -11.42 -2.01 19.52
C GLY A 384 -11.86 -1.37 18.21
N LEU A 385 -13.16 -1.20 17.96
CA LEU A 385 -13.70 -0.63 16.73
C LEU A 385 -14.10 0.84 16.96
N ALA A 386 -13.17 1.77 16.81
CA ALA A 386 -13.46 3.20 16.75
C ALA A 386 -13.66 3.71 15.31
N GLY A 387 -13.04 3.05 14.34
CA GLY A 387 -13.18 3.32 12.91
C GLY A 387 -14.39 2.64 12.25
N GLN A 388 -14.29 2.36 10.95
CA GLN A 388 -15.40 1.79 10.18
C GLN A 388 -15.03 0.55 9.38
N ILE A 389 -15.94 -0.42 9.31
CA ILE A 389 -15.86 -1.55 8.39
C ILE A 389 -17.06 -1.49 7.44
N VAL A 390 -16.80 -1.35 6.14
CA VAL A 390 -17.81 -1.27 5.09
C VAL A 390 -17.70 -2.47 4.17
N ILE A 391 -18.79 -3.23 4.05
CA ILE A 391 -18.88 -4.40 3.19
C ILE A 391 -20.03 -4.19 2.19
N GLY A 392 -19.79 -4.38 0.90
CA GLY A 392 -20.86 -4.57 -0.09
C GLY A 392 -20.75 -3.76 -1.38
N SER A 393 -21.29 -4.33 -2.46
CA SER A 393 -21.65 -3.61 -3.70
C SER A 393 -23.16 -3.44 -3.89
N GLY A 394 -23.88 -3.23 -2.79
CA GLY A 394 -25.33 -3.07 -2.80
C GLY A 394 -26.12 -4.38 -2.94
N ASN A 395 -25.46 -5.54 -2.81
CA ASN A 395 -26.11 -6.86 -2.80
C ASN A 395 -25.73 -7.62 -1.54
N ILE A 396 -26.73 -8.04 -0.76
CA ILE A 396 -26.51 -8.78 0.48
C ILE A 396 -25.74 -10.10 0.28
N ASN A 397 -25.83 -10.73 -0.90
CA ASN A 397 -25.09 -11.94 -1.21
C ASN A 397 -23.58 -11.72 -1.39
N ASP A 398 -23.12 -10.46 -1.42
CA ASP A 398 -21.71 -10.11 -1.40
C ASP A 398 -21.08 -10.33 -0.01
N PHE A 399 -21.90 -10.52 1.03
CA PHE A 399 -21.47 -10.96 2.37
C PHE A 399 -22.22 -12.26 2.74
N PRO A 400 -21.83 -13.40 2.17
CA PRO A 400 -22.57 -14.65 2.27
C PRO A 400 -22.34 -15.33 3.63
N GLU A 401 -23.36 -15.97 4.17
CA GLU A 401 -23.17 -16.88 5.30
C GLU A 401 -22.21 -18.05 4.93
N PRO A 402 -21.30 -18.45 5.84
CA PRO A 402 -21.19 -18.04 7.24
C PRO A 402 -20.16 -16.92 7.50
N ALA A 403 -19.88 -16.03 6.54
CA ALA A 403 -18.89 -14.97 6.72
C ALA A 403 -19.24 -14.02 7.89
N THR A 404 -18.21 -13.51 8.57
CA THR A 404 -18.36 -12.75 9.81
C THR A 404 -17.43 -11.54 9.91
N VAL A 405 -17.83 -10.57 10.72
CA VAL A 405 -16.95 -9.55 11.31
C VAL A 405 -17.01 -9.71 12.82
N THR A 406 -15.86 -9.84 13.46
CA THR A 406 -15.73 -10.09 14.91
C THR A 406 -14.97 -8.95 15.58
N VAL A 407 -15.48 -8.41 16.69
CA VAL A 407 -14.81 -7.40 17.52
C VAL A 407 -14.71 -7.89 18.96
N GLY A 408 -13.51 -7.87 19.53
CA GLY A 408 -13.21 -8.41 20.85
C GLY A 408 -12.88 -9.91 20.84
N SER A 409 -12.37 -10.41 21.96
CA SER A 409 -11.87 -11.80 22.09
C SER A 409 -12.51 -12.58 23.23
N THR A 410 -12.97 -11.91 24.29
CA THR A 410 -13.57 -12.53 25.48
C THR A 410 -15.08 -12.67 25.33
N ASN A 411 -15.76 -11.59 24.92
CA ASN A 411 -17.19 -11.58 24.62
C ASN A 411 -17.39 -10.94 23.24
N PRO A 412 -16.99 -11.65 22.17
CA PRO A 412 -16.90 -11.06 20.86
C PRO A 412 -18.27 -10.59 20.37
N PHE A 413 -18.29 -9.38 19.82
CA PHE A 413 -19.38 -8.89 19.01
C PHE A 413 -19.24 -9.46 17.59
N VAL A 414 -20.24 -10.21 17.12
CA VAL A 414 -20.16 -10.95 15.85
C VAL A 414 -21.28 -10.51 14.91
N ILE A 415 -20.90 -9.93 13.77
CA ILE A 415 -21.82 -9.54 12.70
C ILE A 415 -21.78 -10.55 11.56
N THR A 416 -22.96 -10.99 11.16
CA THR A 416 -23.21 -11.90 10.03
C THR A 416 -24.23 -11.29 9.08
N GLN A 417 -24.43 -11.91 7.91
CA GLN A 417 -25.47 -11.50 6.96
C GLN A 417 -26.87 -11.36 7.60
N ASN A 418 -27.21 -12.29 8.51
CA ASN A 418 -28.50 -12.35 9.20
C ASN A 418 -28.59 -11.44 10.43
N SER A 419 -27.44 -11.01 10.98
CA SER A 419 -27.35 -10.07 12.10
C SER A 419 -26.78 -8.71 11.66
N ARG A 420 -26.91 -8.38 10.36
CA ARG A 420 -26.37 -7.14 9.75
C ARG A 420 -26.92 -5.86 10.36
N PHE A 421 -28.04 -5.95 11.07
CA PHE A 421 -28.59 -4.90 11.90
C PHE A 421 -28.55 -5.40 13.33
N TYR A 422 -27.91 -4.65 14.21
CA TYR A 422 -27.63 -5.06 15.57
C TYR A 422 -28.22 -4.05 16.58
N PRO A 423 -28.70 -4.51 17.73
CA PRO A 423 -29.33 -3.64 18.72
C PRO A 423 -28.33 -2.91 19.61
N ASP A 424 -27.10 -3.45 19.73
CA ASP A 424 -26.03 -2.95 20.58
C ASP A 424 -25.53 -1.57 20.13
N SER A 425 -25.24 -0.68 21.09
CA SER A 425 -24.72 0.66 20.81
C SER A 425 -23.34 0.61 20.15
N PHE A 426 -22.99 1.61 19.33
CA PHE A 426 -21.67 1.78 18.74
C PHE A 426 -20.57 1.85 19.82
N ASP A 427 -20.85 2.50 20.95
CA ASP A 427 -19.92 2.58 22.09
C ASP A 427 -19.57 1.20 22.67
N SER A 428 -20.45 0.21 22.51
CA SER A 428 -20.17 -1.16 22.97
C SER A 428 -19.06 -1.86 22.18
N MET A 429 -18.73 -1.33 21.01
CA MET A 429 -17.65 -1.79 20.14
C MET A 429 -16.47 -0.82 20.05
N GLY A 430 -16.52 0.37 20.67
CA GLY A 430 -15.47 1.38 20.58
C GLY A 430 -15.88 2.70 19.89
N GLY A 431 -17.17 2.86 19.55
CA GLY A 431 -17.74 4.06 18.95
C GLY A 431 -17.81 4.05 17.41
N GLY A 432 -17.17 3.07 16.78
CA GLY A 432 -17.18 2.82 15.34
C GLY A 432 -18.44 2.12 14.83
N ALA A 433 -18.40 1.62 13.59
CA ALA A 433 -19.53 0.88 13.01
C ALA A 433 -19.11 -0.15 11.97
N ILE A 434 -19.93 -1.20 11.85
CA ILE A 434 -19.89 -2.18 10.77
C ILE A 434 -21.12 -1.96 9.90
N GLY A 435 -20.92 -1.54 8.65
CA GLY A 435 -21.97 -1.26 7.68
C GLY A 435 -21.95 -2.25 6.51
N ILE A 436 -23.06 -2.95 6.29
CA ILE A 436 -23.25 -3.81 5.11
C ILE A 436 -24.16 -3.08 4.13
N ALA A 437 -23.63 -2.68 2.98
CA ALA A 437 -24.34 -1.86 1.99
C ALA A 437 -25.44 -2.66 1.26
N PRO A 438 -26.63 -2.05 1.02
CA PRO A 438 -27.01 -0.68 1.37
C PRO A 438 -27.22 -0.48 2.88
N PHE A 439 -26.80 0.67 3.40
CA PHE A 439 -26.86 0.97 4.83
C PHE A 439 -28.30 1.22 5.28
N ASN A 440 -28.61 0.77 6.51
CA ASN A 440 -29.86 1.01 7.21
C ASN A 440 -29.63 1.94 8.42
N PHE A 441 -30.71 2.43 9.04
CA PHE A 441 -30.67 3.16 10.30
C PHE A 441 -30.47 2.25 11.51
N HIS A 442 -29.84 2.78 12.56
CA HIS A 442 -29.69 2.14 13.85
C HIS A 442 -30.89 2.46 14.73
N ALA A 443 -31.67 1.44 15.07
CA ALA A 443 -32.97 1.62 15.74
C ALA A 443 -32.86 2.28 17.12
N THR A 444 -31.80 1.99 17.88
CA THR A 444 -31.63 2.43 19.28
C THR A 444 -30.66 3.59 19.47
N GLU A 445 -29.89 3.93 18.44
CA GLU A 445 -28.86 4.97 18.46
C GLU A 445 -29.29 6.22 17.68
N SER A 446 -30.31 6.10 16.83
CA SER A 446 -31.00 7.26 16.29
C SER A 446 -31.70 8.04 17.41
N PHE A 447 -31.90 9.33 17.17
CA PHE A 447 -32.69 10.19 18.03
C PHE A 447 -33.84 10.85 17.24
N PRO A 448 -35.10 10.67 17.64
CA PRO A 448 -35.58 9.69 18.62
C PRO A 448 -35.16 8.24 18.30
N LYS A 449 -35.31 7.31 19.23
CA LYS A 449 -35.18 5.90 18.88
C LYS A 449 -36.33 5.51 17.96
N HIS A 450 -36.10 4.52 17.10
CA HIS A 450 -37.17 3.97 16.28
C HIS A 450 -38.29 3.45 17.19
N ASN A 451 -39.51 3.88 16.91
CA ASN A 451 -40.73 3.68 17.71
C ASN A 451 -40.73 4.33 19.09
N GLU A 452 -39.84 5.28 19.37
CA GLU A 452 -39.88 6.04 20.62
C GLU A 452 -41.09 6.99 20.64
N VAL A 453 -41.63 7.21 21.85
CA VAL A 453 -42.60 8.27 22.12
C VAL A 453 -41.87 9.37 22.88
N ILE A 454 -41.73 10.53 22.23
CA ILE A 454 -41.19 11.74 22.85
C ILE A 454 -42.33 12.50 23.52
N GLU A 455 -42.22 12.69 24.83
CA GLU A 455 -43.13 13.53 25.61
C GLU A 455 -42.53 14.93 25.75
N LEU A 456 -43.20 15.92 25.17
CA LEU A 456 -42.82 17.34 25.24
C LEU A 456 -43.71 18.05 26.26
N ASP A 457 -43.10 18.80 27.18
CA ASP A 457 -43.85 19.70 28.05
C ASP A 457 -44.32 20.96 27.30
N ALA A 458 -45.07 21.83 27.97
CA ALA A 458 -45.60 23.06 27.38
C ALA A 458 -44.53 24.13 27.09
N GLN A 459 -43.27 23.91 27.49
CA GLN A 459 -42.15 24.84 27.33
C GLN A 459 -41.18 24.40 26.25
N HIS A 460 -41.38 23.24 25.62
CA HIS A 460 -40.42 22.70 24.67
C HIS A 460 -41.07 22.22 23.37
N GLN A 461 -40.27 22.25 22.31
CA GLN A 461 -40.63 21.75 20.99
C GLN A 461 -39.49 20.94 20.38
N LEU A 462 -39.84 19.96 19.55
CA LEU A 462 -38.89 19.15 18.78
C LEU A 462 -38.73 19.76 17.38
N VAL A 463 -37.52 20.18 17.03
CA VAL A 463 -37.20 20.81 15.73
C VAL A 463 -36.13 20.06 14.95
N ARG A 464 -35.57 18.98 15.51
CA ARG A 464 -34.46 18.23 14.94
C ARG A 464 -34.59 16.74 15.26
N VAL A 465 -34.31 15.89 14.26
CA VAL A 465 -34.21 14.44 14.36
C VAL A 465 -32.86 14.00 13.79
N VAL A 466 -32.18 13.08 14.44
CA VAL A 466 -30.88 12.52 14.02
C VAL A 466 -31.07 11.04 13.73
N VAL A 467 -31.04 10.66 12.45
CA VAL A 467 -31.05 9.25 12.06
C VAL A 467 -29.60 8.78 11.94
N ARG A 468 -29.18 7.87 12.82
CA ARG A 468 -27.83 7.28 12.77
C ARG A 468 -27.85 6.04 11.88
N LEU A 469 -26.85 5.89 11.01
CA LEU A 469 -26.71 4.78 10.08
C LEU A 469 -25.60 3.81 10.49
N TYR A 470 -25.70 2.56 10.07
CA TYR A 470 -24.63 1.55 10.27
C TYR A 470 -23.38 1.79 9.41
N GLY A 471 -23.42 2.72 8.47
CA GLY A 471 -22.28 3.13 7.64
C GLY A 471 -22.41 4.60 7.23
N PRO A 472 -21.33 5.21 6.70
CA PRO A 472 -21.31 6.62 6.34
C PRO A 472 -22.17 6.91 5.09
N ALA A 473 -22.85 8.05 5.03
CA ALA A 473 -23.65 8.48 3.90
C ALA A 473 -23.39 9.94 3.52
N PHE A 474 -23.69 10.26 2.27
CA PHE A 474 -23.65 11.60 1.70
C PHE A 474 -24.89 11.83 0.83
N VAL A 475 -25.17 13.08 0.46
CA VAL A 475 -26.32 13.45 -0.37
C VAL A 475 -25.91 13.94 -1.74
N GLU A 476 -26.71 13.61 -2.75
CA GLU A 476 -26.63 14.22 -4.08
C GLU A 476 -27.57 15.43 -4.17
N ALA A 477 -27.29 16.36 -5.09
CA ALA A 477 -28.10 17.55 -5.27
C ALA A 477 -29.55 17.20 -5.67
N ALA A 478 -30.50 17.43 -4.76
CA ALA A 478 -31.92 17.18 -4.95
C ALA A 478 -32.75 18.21 -4.16
N PRO A 479 -33.98 18.53 -4.59
CA PRO A 479 -34.86 19.45 -3.87
C PRO A 479 -35.40 18.86 -2.56
N ILE A 480 -35.48 17.53 -2.47
CA ILE A 480 -35.93 16.78 -1.30
C ILE A 480 -35.02 15.56 -1.17
N HIS A 481 -34.33 15.41 -0.03
CA HIS A 481 -33.47 14.26 0.27
C HIS A 481 -34.14 13.24 1.20
N MET A 482 -35.09 13.67 2.01
CA MET A 482 -35.83 12.83 2.93
C MET A 482 -37.32 13.05 2.72
N ILE A 483 -38.07 11.95 2.63
CA ILE A 483 -39.53 11.98 2.70
C ILE A 483 -39.91 11.99 4.17
N VAL A 484 -40.62 13.04 4.59
CA VAL A 484 -41.05 13.25 5.98
C VAL A 484 -42.58 13.31 5.99
N GLU A 485 -43.21 12.36 6.68
CA GLU A 485 -44.66 12.27 6.75
C GLU A 485 -45.14 12.29 8.20
N HIS A 486 -46.26 12.97 8.43
CA HIS A 486 -46.88 13.14 9.73
C HIS A 486 -48.29 12.56 9.74
N LEU A 487 -48.62 11.79 10.77
CA LEU A 487 -49.97 11.37 11.10
C LEU A 487 -50.42 12.14 12.34
N PRO A 488 -51.22 13.22 12.16
CA PRO A 488 -51.70 14.00 13.28
C PRO A 488 -52.46 13.15 14.31
N GLU A 489 -52.41 13.55 15.57
CA GLU A 489 -53.16 12.88 16.62
C GLU A 489 -54.67 12.80 16.28
N GLY A 490 -55.25 11.60 16.39
CA GLY A 490 -56.65 11.34 16.03
C GLY A 490 -56.94 11.23 14.52
N SER A 491 -55.94 11.39 13.65
CA SER A 491 -56.05 11.19 12.20
C SER A 491 -55.84 9.72 11.81
N SER A 492 -56.31 9.35 10.61
CA SER A 492 -56.01 8.08 9.95
C SER A 492 -55.23 8.26 8.63
N THR A 493 -54.80 9.48 8.32
CA THR A 493 -54.17 9.83 7.04
C THR A 493 -52.81 10.47 7.29
N TRP A 494 -51.78 9.91 6.66
CA TRP A 494 -50.44 10.47 6.60
C TRP A 494 -50.43 11.70 5.68
N VAL A 495 -49.79 12.77 6.14
CA VAL A 495 -49.60 14.03 5.44
C VAL A 495 -48.13 14.15 5.09
N ASP A 496 -47.82 14.36 3.81
CA ASP A 496 -46.46 14.69 3.37
C ASP A 496 -46.10 16.10 3.85
N ARG A 497 -45.02 16.19 4.62
CA ARG A 497 -44.45 17.42 5.18
C ARG A 497 -43.01 17.61 4.71
N SER A 498 -42.55 16.90 3.67
CA SER A 498 -41.14 16.91 3.24
C SER A 498 -40.59 18.30 2.92
N THR A 499 -41.44 19.24 2.46
CA THR A 499 -41.05 20.62 2.17
C THR A 499 -40.87 21.51 3.39
N ASP A 500 -41.28 21.03 4.58
CA ASP A 500 -41.19 21.76 5.84
C ASP A 500 -39.87 21.50 6.57
N PHE A 501 -39.04 20.60 6.03
CA PHE A 501 -37.78 20.17 6.62
C PHE A 501 -36.66 20.24 5.58
N TYR A 502 -35.43 20.34 6.05
CA TYR A 502 -34.24 20.10 5.25
C TYR A 502 -33.35 19.03 5.91
N LEU A 503 -32.54 18.35 5.11
CA LEU A 503 -31.55 17.40 5.59
C LEU A 503 -30.20 18.10 5.68
N GLU A 504 -29.60 18.11 6.86
CA GLU A 504 -28.17 18.38 7.06
C GLU A 504 -27.43 17.04 6.94
N ALA A 505 -26.70 16.91 5.84
CA ALA A 505 -25.81 15.81 5.52
C ALA A 505 -24.70 16.35 4.60
N THR A 506 -23.57 15.65 4.52
CA THR A 506 -22.47 16.10 3.67
C THR A 506 -22.76 15.81 2.19
N GLU A 507 -22.31 16.68 1.30
CA GLU A 507 -22.52 16.57 -0.16
C GLU A 507 -21.37 15.81 -0.86
N SER A 508 -20.46 15.24 -0.08
CA SER A 508 -19.21 14.62 -0.56
C SER A 508 -19.03 13.27 0.11
N GLU A 509 -18.63 12.27 -0.69
CA GLU A 509 -18.27 10.95 -0.19
C GLU A 509 -17.09 11.02 0.81
N LEU A 510 -16.16 11.97 0.64
CA LEU A 510 -14.97 12.10 1.48
C LEU A 510 -15.29 12.61 2.89
N ASP A 511 -16.35 13.40 3.01
CA ASP A 511 -16.79 13.99 4.29
C ASP A 511 -18.03 13.25 4.84
N ALA A 512 -18.35 12.08 4.28
CA ALA A 512 -19.55 11.32 4.63
C ALA A 512 -19.63 11.01 6.12
N SER A 513 -20.83 11.14 6.68
CA SER A 513 -21.12 10.91 8.10
C SER A 513 -22.15 9.80 8.27
N ARG A 514 -22.14 9.15 9.44
CA ARG A 514 -23.19 8.20 9.83
C ARG A 514 -24.48 8.91 10.26
N GLU A 515 -24.45 10.21 10.49
CA GLU A 515 -25.61 10.96 10.96
C GLU A 515 -26.31 11.69 9.82
N LEU A 516 -27.61 11.41 9.65
CA LEU A 516 -28.52 12.16 8.82
C LEU A 516 -29.40 13.03 9.72
N VAL A 517 -29.27 14.35 9.61
CA VAL A 517 -29.92 15.25 10.55
C VAL A 517 -31.06 16.00 9.86
N VAL A 518 -32.30 15.71 10.23
CA VAL A 518 -33.48 16.35 9.65
C VAL A 518 -33.91 17.53 10.52
N HIS A 519 -33.83 18.72 9.95
CA HIS A 519 -34.14 19.99 10.60
C HIS A 519 -35.47 20.56 10.12
N ALA A 520 -36.30 21.02 11.05
CA ALA A 520 -37.48 21.79 10.72
C ALA A 520 -37.07 23.17 10.19
N LEU A 521 -37.71 23.61 9.10
CA LEU A 521 -37.56 24.99 8.62
C LEU A 521 -38.20 25.98 9.61
N THR A 522 -37.88 27.26 9.41
CA THR A 522 -38.46 28.35 10.22
C THR A 522 -39.99 28.24 10.32
N GLY A 523 -40.49 28.25 11.56
CA GLY A 523 -41.92 28.14 11.89
C GLY A 523 -42.49 26.72 11.83
N GLN A 524 -41.69 25.73 11.46
CA GLN A 524 -42.04 24.32 11.42
C GLN A 524 -41.48 23.58 12.63
N ARG A 525 -42.04 22.41 12.92
CA ARG A 525 -41.62 21.53 14.02
C ARG A 525 -42.19 20.12 13.82
N PHE A 526 -41.73 19.19 14.65
CA PHE A 526 -42.34 17.88 14.79
C PHE A 526 -43.54 17.97 15.77
N ASP A 527 -44.71 18.31 15.23
CA ASP A 527 -46.00 18.39 15.95
C ASP A 527 -46.44 17.06 16.59
N ALA A 528 -47.37 17.13 17.56
CA ALA A 528 -47.98 15.95 18.17
C ALA A 528 -48.60 15.00 17.13
N GLY A 529 -48.39 13.70 17.30
CA GLY A 529 -48.76 12.65 16.35
C GLY A 529 -47.61 11.69 16.05
N GLN A 530 -47.79 10.84 15.05
CA GLN A 530 -46.75 9.91 14.60
C GLN A 530 -45.98 10.49 13.41
N TRP A 531 -44.68 10.27 13.38
CA TRP A 531 -43.80 10.69 12.31
C TRP A 531 -43.15 9.46 11.69
N ARG A 532 -42.96 9.52 10.37
CA ARG A 532 -42.19 8.52 9.64
C ARG A 532 -41.29 9.19 8.61
N LEU A 533 -40.07 8.71 8.52
CA LEU A 533 -39.04 9.24 7.65
C LEU A 533 -38.43 8.11 6.81
N ARG A 534 -38.05 8.44 5.58
CA ARG A 534 -37.24 7.58 4.71
C ARG A 534 -36.46 8.41 3.69
N PRO A 535 -35.30 7.94 3.21
CA PRO A 535 -34.59 8.60 2.11
C PRO A 535 -35.49 8.75 0.88
N ALA A 536 -35.41 9.91 0.23
CA ALA A 536 -36.00 10.06 -1.09
C ALA A 536 -35.20 9.19 -2.10
N PRO A 537 -35.85 8.51 -3.05
CA PRO A 537 -35.17 7.62 -3.98
C PRO A 537 -34.02 8.31 -4.72
N GLY A 538 -32.84 7.70 -4.76
CA GLY A 538 -31.68 8.23 -5.48
C GLY A 538 -30.93 9.37 -4.80
N THR A 539 -31.32 9.81 -3.59
CA THR A 539 -30.81 11.09 -3.03
C THR A 539 -29.76 10.94 -1.94
N VAL A 540 -29.91 9.94 -1.05
CA VAL A 540 -28.95 9.65 0.03
C VAL A 540 -28.17 8.41 -0.36
N LYS A 541 -26.84 8.54 -0.44
CA LYS A 541 -25.92 7.52 -0.97
C LYS A 541 -25.04 6.95 0.13
N CYS A 542 -24.81 5.65 0.08
CA CYS A 542 -23.82 4.97 0.92
C CYS A 542 -22.42 5.38 0.47
N ALA A 543 -21.64 6.02 1.34
CA ALA A 543 -20.24 6.35 1.07
C ALA A 543 -19.35 5.11 1.21
N LEU A 544 -18.20 5.11 0.53
CA LEU A 544 -17.18 4.06 0.56
C LEU A 544 -17.64 2.70 -0.01
N ALA A 545 -18.95 2.47 -0.16
CA ALA A 545 -19.51 1.30 -0.81
C ALA A 545 -19.36 1.39 -2.34
N LYS A 546 -19.13 0.26 -3.00
CA LYS A 546 -18.93 0.26 -4.46
C LYS A 546 -20.20 0.69 -5.19
N GLY A 547 -20.06 1.72 -6.03
CA GLY A 547 -21.15 2.23 -6.86
C GLY A 547 -22.13 3.13 -6.11
N ASN A 548 -21.79 3.51 -4.87
CA ASN A 548 -22.55 4.43 -4.02
C ASN A 548 -24.06 4.11 -4.04
N PRO A 549 -24.48 2.88 -3.65
CA PRO A 549 -25.88 2.51 -3.66
C PRO A 549 -26.69 3.43 -2.74
N ASP A 550 -27.99 3.56 -3.02
CA ASP A 550 -28.88 4.33 -2.15
C ASP A 550 -28.93 3.74 -0.74
N VAL A 551 -29.02 4.60 0.27
CA VAL A 551 -29.37 4.18 1.64
C VAL A 551 -30.79 3.62 1.60
N VAL A 552 -30.98 2.46 2.24
CA VAL A 552 -32.28 1.76 2.26
C VAL A 552 -32.67 1.53 3.72
N PHE A 553 -33.83 2.05 4.07
CA PHE A 553 -34.41 1.75 5.37
C PHE A 553 -35.05 0.36 5.32
N ASP A 554 -34.93 -0.41 6.39
CA ASP A 554 -35.53 -1.73 6.56
C ASP A 554 -36.09 -1.76 7.99
N SER A 555 -37.40 -1.98 8.09
CA SER A 555 -38.16 -1.90 9.35
C SER A 555 -39.26 -2.96 9.37
N GLU A 556 -39.94 -3.12 10.51
CA GLU A 556 -41.11 -3.98 10.63
C GLU A 556 -42.34 -3.50 9.85
N TYR A 557 -42.29 -2.29 9.30
CA TYR A 557 -43.38 -1.69 8.54
C TYR A 557 -43.25 -1.96 7.05
N ALA A 558 -44.39 -2.20 6.39
CA ALA A 558 -44.43 -2.50 4.95
C ALA A 558 -43.97 -1.35 4.02
N ASP A 559 -43.73 -0.16 4.59
CA ASP A 559 -43.22 1.01 3.88
C ASP A 559 -41.77 1.35 4.23
N ASP A 560 -41.09 0.49 5.01
CA ASP A 560 -39.65 0.58 5.28
C ASP A 560 -39.24 1.96 5.80
N THR A 561 -39.88 2.40 6.90
CA THR A 561 -39.72 3.73 7.47
C THR A 561 -39.14 3.69 8.88
N TYR A 562 -38.29 4.66 9.17
CA TYR A 562 -37.92 5.01 10.54
C TYR A 562 -39.06 5.83 11.16
N ARG A 563 -39.50 5.52 12.38
CA ARG A 563 -40.69 6.11 13.01
C ARG A 563 -40.46 6.55 14.44
N PHE A 564 -41.24 7.53 14.87
CA PHE A 564 -41.36 7.93 16.27
C PHE A 564 -42.70 8.63 16.48
N SER A 565 -43.09 8.88 17.73
CA SER A 565 -44.28 9.66 18.07
C SER A 565 -43.90 10.85 18.94
N VAL A 566 -44.63 11.95 18.78
CA VAL A 566 -44.53 13.12 19.64
C VAL A 566 -45.86 13.29 20.36
N THR A 567 -45.82 13.54 21.67
CA THR A 567 -46.98 13.86 22.49
C THR A 567 -46.69 15.13 23.29
N GLY A 568 -47.72 15.96 23.51
CA GLY A 568 -47.55 17.27 24.16
C GLY A 568 -46.97 18.35 23.23
N GLY A 569 -46.50 19.46 23.79
CA GLY A 569 -45.93 20.60 23.04
C GLY A 569 -46.91 21.43 22.18
N SER A 570 -48.21 21.10 22.16
CA SER A 570 -49.23 21.79 21.33
C SER A 570 -49.41 23.27 21.67
N ASP A 571 -49.13 23.64 22.92
CA ASP A 571 -49.35 24.98 23.46
C ASP A 571 -48.13 25.90 23.26
N CYS A 572 -47.04 25.38 22.69
CA CYS A 572 -45.87 26.15 22.33
C CYS A 572 -46.17 27.02 21.09
N PRO A 573 -46.01 28.36 21.13
CA PRO A 573 -46.10 29.19 19.93
C PRO A 573 -45.03 28.76 18.91
N ALA A 574 -45.36 28.86 17.61
CA ALA A 574 -44.38 28.58 16.56
C ALA A 574 -43.12 29.48 16.74
N PRO A 575 -41.91 28.93 16.59
CA PRO A 575 -40.69 29.67 16.86
C PRO A 575 -40.56 30.87 15.90
N GLY A 576 -40.06 31.99 16.43
CA GLY A 576 -39.45 33.01 15.58
C GLY A 576 -38.22 32.38 14.92
N GLY A 577 -38.25 32.25 13.60
CA GLY A 577 -37.30 31.43 12.85
C GLY A 577 -35.82 31.72 13.09
N LEU A 578 -34.98 30.69 12.92
CA LEU A 578 -33.57 30.87 12.57
C LEU A 578 -33.53 31.34 11.12
N SER A 579 -33.15 32.60 10.90
CA SER A 579 -33.17 33.23 9.58
C SER A 579 -32.10 32.71 8.62
N THR A 580 -31.16 31.90 9.10
CA THR A 580 -29.98 31.47 8.34
C THR A 580 -29.35 30.18 8.89
N PRO A 581 -28.68 29.37 8.06
CA PRO A 581 -27.75 28.34 8.54
C PRO A 581 -26.65 29.00 9.38
N GLY A 582 -26.48 28.60 10.64
CA GLY A 582 -25.38 29.05 11.51
C GLY A 582 -25.73 29.88 12.74
N ASP A 583 -27.01 30.12 13.04
CA ASP A 583 -27.39 30.73 14.32
C ASP A 583 -27.26 29.72 15.47
N GLN A 584 -26.36 30.02 16.41
CA GLN A 584 -26.05 29.15 17.56
C GLN A 584 -27.27 29.01 18.48
N LEU A 585 -27.95 27.88 18.39
CA LEU A 585 -28.83 27.38 19.44
C LEU A 585 -27.97 26.93 20.63
N GLN A 586 -28.36 27.37 21.83
CA GLN A 586 -27.72 27.02 23.09
C GLN A 586 -27.70 25.49 23.23
N SER A 587 -26.48 24.94 23.23
CA SER A 587 -26.20 23.53 23.08
C SER A 587 -26.32 22.77 24.41
N ASP A 588 -27.45 22.12 24.65
CA ASP A 588 -27.49 20.91 25.48
C ASP A 588 -27.37 19.71 24.53
N ILE A 589 -26.20 19.58 23.89
CA ILE A 589 -25.89 18.57 22.85
C ILE A 589 -25.73 17.16 23.45
N GLU A 590 -25.64 17.01 24.77
CA GLU A 590 -25.27 15.74 25.41
C GLU A 590 -26.32 14.62 25.32
N ALA A 591 -27.53 14.84 24.77
CA ALA A 591 -28.57 13.81 24.68
C ALA A 591 -29.26 13.67 23.31
N GLY A 592 -28.82 14.36 22.26
CA GLY A 592 -29.50 14.36 20.94
C GLY A 592 -30.84 15.12 20.92
N ILE A 593 -31.38 15.49 22.07
CA ILE A 593 -32.57 16.31 22.21
C ILE A 593 -32.20 17.80 22.15
N ILE A 594 -32.55 18.52 21.07
CA ILE A 594 -32.59 19.99 21.13
C ILE A 594 -34.03 20.39 21.41
N LEU A 595 -34.35 20.48 22.70
CA LEU A 595 -35.56 21.15 23.14
C LEU A 595 -35.32 22.65 23.05
N VAL A 596 -36.06 23.32 22.16
CA VAL A 596 -36.01 24.79 22.13
C VAL A 596 -37.06 25.30 23.12
N PRO A 597 -36.69 26.16 24.10
CA PRO A 597 -37.66 26.83 24.93
C PRO A 597 -38.68 27.57 24.07
N CYS A 598 -39.96 27.48 24.41
CA CYS A 598 -40.99 28.25 23.75
C CYS A 598 -40.68 29.76 23.87
N PRO A 599 -40.84 30.54 22.78
CA PRO A 599 -40.57 31.98 22.78
C PRO A 599 -41.51 32.78 23.69
#